data_AF-A0A6N2MJ32-F1
#
_entry.id   AF-A0A6N2MJ32-F1
#
_cell.length_a   1.000
_cell.length_b   1.000
_cell.length_c   1.000
_cell.angle_alpha   90.00
_cell.angle_beta   90.00
_cell.angle_gamma   90.00
#
_symmetry.space_group_name_H-M   'P 1'
#
loop_
_entity.id
_entity.type
_entity.pdbx_description
1 polymer ?
#
loop_
_entity_poly.entity_id
_entity_poly.type
_entity_poly.pdbx_seq_one_letter_code
_entity_poly.pdbx_strand_id
1 'polypeptide(L)'
;MKGPRKNGLIKQFLKDVYWGELDFLVVDAPPGTSDEHISIVQYLQATRIDGAIIVTTPQQVSLIDVRKEVSFCKKVGVEVLGVVENMSGLCQRLTDFRFAKLTENGEQNDITEKVLGYMRENAPEMLDVIACSAVFDSSGGGATQMCQEMGVPFLGKCGVSAPVLKSIIEKLLVMNQWREELQQVTE
;
A
#
# COMPACT_ATOMS: atom_id res chain seq x y z
N MET A 1 4.70 -14.71 -16.76
CA MET A 1 3.80 -15.81 -17.19
C MET A 1 2.85 -15.29 -18.25
N LYS A 2 2.69 -15.97 -19.40
CA LYS A 2 1.75 -15.55 -20.47
C LYS A 2 0.31 -15.96 -20.11
N GLY A 3 -0.66 -15.13 -20.50
CA GLY A 3 -2.07 -15.10 -20.08
C GLY A 3 -2.82 -16.43 -19.85
N PRO A 4 -2.71 -17.46 -20.72
CA PRO A 4 -3.52 -18.68 -20.59
C PRO A 4 -3.24 -19.50 -19.31
N ARG A 5 -1.99 -19.49 -18.82
CA ARG A 5 -1.63 -20.23 -17.58
C ARG A 5 -2.07 -19.49 -16.31
N LYS A 6 -2.10 -18.16 -16.34
CA LYS A 6 -2.54 -17.33 -15.20
C LYS A 6 -4.05 -17.45 -14.98
N ASN A 7 -4.83 -17.44 -16.06
CA ASN A 7 -6.29 -17.59 -16.00
C ASN A 7 -6.73 -18.96 -15.45
N GLY A 8 -6.00 -20.03 -15.76
CA GLY A 8 -6.21 -21.35 -15.17
C GLY A 8 -6.02 -21.36 -13.65
N LEU A 9 -4.98 -20.68 -13.15
CA LEU A 9 -4.69 -20.58 -11.71
C LEU A 9 -5.76 -19.79 -10.96
N ILE A 10 -6.23 -18.65 -11.50
CA ILE A 10 -7.30 -17.86 -10.87
C ILE A 10 -8.57 -18.70 -10.73
N LYS A 11 -8.95 -19.44 -11.78
CA LYS A 11 -10.09 -20.35 -11.74
C LYS A 11 -9.91 -21.45 -10.69
N GLN A 12 -8.71 -22.03 -10.59
CA GLN A 12 -8.40 -23.06 -9.61
C GLN A 12 -8.47 -22.52 -8.17
N PHE A 13 -7.95 -21.34 -7.88
CA PHE A 13 -8.07 -20.72 -6.54
C PHE A 13 -9.51 -20.38 -6.14
N LEU A 14 -10.33 -19.96 -7.10
CA LEU A 14 -11.71 -19.58 -6.82
C LEU A 14 -12.67 -20.78 -6.73
N LYS A 15 -12.37 -21.89 -7.43
CA LYS A 15 -13.27 -23.07 -7.47
C LYS A 15 -12.77 -24.29 -6.73
N ASP A 16 -11.46 -24.53 -6.75
CA ASP A 16 -10.88 -25.79 -6.26
C ASP A 16 -10.29 -25.64 -4.85
N VAL A 17 -10.47 -24.48 -4.22
CA VAL A 17 -10.14 -24.22 -2.81
C VAL A 17 -11.42 -24.23 -1.97
N TYR A 18 -11.41 -25.02 -0.90
CA TYR A 18 -12.50 -25.06 0.06
C TYR A 18 -12.35 -23.92 1.07
N TRP A 19 -13.03 -22.80 0.80
CA TRP A 19 -12.99 -21.59 1.63
C TRP A 19 -13.83 -21.68 2.91
N GLY A 20 -14.79 -22.61 2.98
CA GLY A 20 -15.71 -22.74 4.10
C GLY A 20 -16.75 -21.60 4.17
N GLU A 21 -17.24 -21.29 5.37
CA GLU A 21 -18.06 -20.11 5.61
C GLU A 21 -17.15 -18.90 5.88
N LEU A 22 -17.31 -17.84 5.09
CA LEU A 22 -16.54 -16.61 5.21
C LEU A 22 -17.47 -15.40 5.14
N ASP A 23 -17.23 -14.42 6.02
CA ASP A 23 -17.90 -13.13 5.95
C ASP A 23 -17.33 -12.26 4.80
N PHE A 24 -16.03 -12.39 4.52
CA PHE A 24 -15.32 -11.61 3.51
C PHE A 24 -14.28 -12.44 2.77
N LEU A 25 -14.21 -12.24 1.46
CA LEU A 25 -13.11 -12.72 0.61
C LEU A 25 -12.43 -11.50 -0.02
N VAL A 26 -11.18 -11.25 0.36
CA VAL A 26 -10.36 -10.17 -0.22
C VAL A 26 -9.49 -10.75 -1.32
N VAL A 27 -9.59 -10.17 -2.50
CA VAL A 27 -8.77 -10.56 -3.67
C VAL A 27 -7.77 -9.45 -3.96
N ASP A 28 -6.48 -9.77 -3.82
CA ASP A 28 -5.40 -8.88 -4.24
C ASP A 28 -5.24 -9.00 -5.77
N ALA A 29 -5.80 -8.03 -6.48
CA ALA A 29 -5.71 -7.97 -7.94
C ALA A 29 -4.30 -7.51 -8.36
N PRO A 30 -3.73 -8.09 -9.43
CA PRO A 30 -2.45 -7.61 -9.97
C PRO A 30 -2.54 -6.11 -10.31
N PRO A 31 -1.43 -5.37 -10.24
CA PRO A 31 -1.46 -3.94 -10.54
C PRO A 31 -1.67 -3.67 -12.04
N GLY A 32 -2.31 -2.53 -12.35
CA GLY A 32 -2.46 -2.00 -13.71
C GLY A 32 -3.91 -1.95 -14.19
N THR A 33 -4.09 -1.89 -15.50
CA THR A 33 -5.40 -1.91 -16.19
C THR A 33 -5.44 -3.04 -17.23
N SER A 34 -4.70 -4.12 -16.96
CA SER A 34 -4.45 -5.20 -17.92
C SER A 34 -5.65 -6.15 -18.06
N ASP A 35 -5.63 -7.03 -19.08
CA ASP A 35 -6.65 -8.07 -19.30
C ASP A 35 -6.85 -9.01 -18.08
N GLU A 36 -5.93 -8.99 -17.11
CA GLU A 36 -6.00 -9.74 -15.86
C GLU A 36 -7.18 -9.27 -14.99
N HIS A 37 -7.47 -7.96 -14.94
CA HIS A 37 -8.60 -7.40 -14.17
C HIS A 37 -9.93 -7.88 -14.75
N ILE A 38 -10.03 -7.88 -16.09
CA ILE A 38 -11.19 -8.41 -16.82
C ILE A 38 -11.39 -9.88 -16.48
N SER A 39 -10.31 -10.67 -16.48
CA SER A 39 -10.38 -12.10 -16.18
C SER A 39 -10.85 -12.35 -14.75
N ILE A 40 -10.32 -11.63 -13.75
CA ILE A 40 -10.75 -11.75 -12.34
C ILE A 40 -12.23 -11.39 -12.20
N VAL A 41 -12.64 -10.25 -12.75
CA VAL A 41 -14.04 -9.83 -12.70
C VAL A 41 -14.94 -10.87 -13.39
N GLN A 42 -14.57 -11.38 -14.56
CA GLN A 42 -15.33 -12.41 -15.27
C GLN A 42 -15.42 -13.73 -14.49
N TYR A 43 -14.36 -14.16 -13.81
CA TYR A 43 -14.41 -15.38 -13.00
C TYR A 43 -15.23 -15.23 -11.73
N LEU A 44 -15.22 -14.03 -11.14
CA LEU A 44 -15.98 -13.69 -9.93
C LEU A 44 -17.40 -13.17 -10.22
N GLN A 45 -17.76 -12.94 -11.49
CA GLN A 45 -19.11 -12.48 -11.85
C GLN A 45 -20.20 -13.42 -11.32
N ALA A 46 -19.95 -14.74 -11.32
CA ALA A 46 -20.88 -15.74 -10.81
C ALA A 46 -21.09 -15.67 -9.29
N THR A 47 -20.15 -15.10 -8.53
CA THR A 47 -20.22 -14.99 -7.07
C THR A 47 -20.74 -13.64 -6.60
N ARG A 48 -21.05 -12.71 -7.52
CA ARG A 48 -21.49 -11.33 -7.27
C ARG A 48 -20.48 -10.55 -6.44
N ILE A 49 -19.63 -9.78 -7.11
CA ILE A 49 -18.65 -8.89 -6.47
C ILE A 49 -19.40 -7.73 -5.81
N ASP A 50 -19.19 -7.52 -4.50
CA ASP A 50 -19.79 -6.39 -3.78
C ASP A 50 -19.15 -5.05 -4.15
N GLY A 51 -17.86 -5.05 -4.45
CA GLY A 51 -17.18 -3.87 -4.99
C GLY A 51 -15.66 -3.98 -4.97
N ALA A 52 -15.02 -2.86 -5.28
CA ALA A 52 -13.57 -2.71 -5.33
C ALA A 52 -13.10 -1.54 -4.44
N ILE A 53 -11.98 -1.76 -3.75
CA ILE A 53 -11.21 -0.71 -3.08
C ILE A 53 -9.98 -0.43 -3.93
N ILE A 54 -9.77 0.83 -4.30
CA ILE A 54 -8.62 1.22 -5.12
C ILE A 54 -7.57 1.86 -4.22
N VAL A 55 -6.34 1.34 -4.27
CA VAL A 55 -5.22 1.86 -3.49
C VAL A 55 -4.32 2.69 -4.40
N THR A 56 -3.93 3.89 -3.94
CA THR A 56 -3.04 4.79 -4.69
C THR A 56 -1.96 5.38 -3.81
N THR A 57 -1.05 6.16 -4.40
CA THR A 57 -0.09 7.02 -3.71
C THR A 57 -0.38 8.48 -4.06
N PRO A 58 0.08 9.48 -3.28
CA PRO A 58 -0.21 10.88 -3.57
C PRO A 58 0.49 11.42 -4.83
N GLN A 59 1.31 10.60 -5.48
CA GLN A 59 2.06 10.96 -6.68
C GLN A 59 1.10 11.16 -7.86
N GLN A 60 1.30 12.24 -8.62
CA GLN A 60 0.42 12.59 -9.74
C GLN A 60 0.30 11.47 -10.80
N VAL A 61 1.38 10.72 -11.04
CA VAL A 61 1.37 9.59 -11.98
C VAL A 61 0.40 8.50 -11.51
N SER A 62 0.37 8.20 -10.21
CA SER A 62 -0.53 7.20 -9.64
C SER A 62 -2.00 7.61 -9.73
N LEU A 63 -2.31 8.91 -9.62
CA LEU A 63 -3.68 9.41 -9.76
C LEU A 63 -4.23 9.22 -11.17
N ILE A 64 -3.39 9.28 -12.21
CA ILE A 64 -3.79 9.03 -13.60
C ILE A 64 -4.26 7.59 -13.76
N ASP A 65 -3.54 6.64 -13.16
CA ASP A 65 -3.89 5.23 -13.25
C ASP A 65 -5.15 4.88 -12.44
N VAL A 66 -5.34 5.52 -11.28
CA VAL A 66 -6.59 5.37 -10.51
C VAL A 66 -7.81 5.86 -11.29
N ARG A 67 -7.71 6.96 -12.02
CA ARG A 67 -8.84 7.44 -12.84
C ARG A 67 -9.24 6.42 -13.91
N LYS A 68 -8.25 5.74 -14.51
CA LYS A 68 -8.51 4.65 -15.46
C LYS A 68 -9.18 3.47 -14.77
N GLU A 69 -8.72 3.10 -13.57
CA GLU A 69 -9.28 1.97 -12.83
C GLU A 69 -10.72 2.24 -12.35
N VAL A 70 -11.01 3.44 -11.86
CA VAL A 70 -12.39 3.84 -11.52
C VAL A 70 -13.29 3.76 -12.76
N SER A 71 -12.80 4.22 -13.92
CA SER A 71 -13.55 4.16 -15.18
C SER A 71 -13.76 2.71 -15.65
N PHE A 72 -12.76 1.85 -15.43
CA PHE A 72 -12.84 0.42 -15.70
C PHE A 72 -13.92 -0.24 -14.83
N CYS A 73 -13.89 -0.07 -13.51
CA CYS A 73 -14.89 -0.60 -12.58
C CYS A 73 -16.31 -0.22 -13.02
N LYS A 74 -16.54 1.07 -13.33
CA LYS A 74 -17.83 1.56 -13.86
C LYS A 74 -18.25 0.84 -15.15
N LYS A 75 -17.31 0.60 -16.06
CA LYS A 75 -17.57 -0.08 -17.34
C LYS A 75 -17.93 -1.55 -17.17
N VAL A 76 -17.32 -2.25 -16.21
CA VAL A 76 -17.57 -3.68 -15.95
C VAL A 76 -18.66 -3.92 -14.91
N GLY A 77 -19.27 -2.86 -14.37
CA GLY A 77 -20.37 -2.95 -13.40
C GLY A 77 -19.93 -3.31 -11.98
N VAL A 78 -18.67 -3.04 -11.62
CA VAL A 78 -18.15 -3.22 -10.26
C VAL A 78 -18.24 -1.88 -9.53
N GLU A 79 -18.89 -1.88 -8.36
CA GLU A 79 -18.99 -0.69 -7.51
C GLU A 79 -17.63 -0.34 -6.91
N VAL A 80 -17.23 0.93 -6.98
CA VAL A 80 -16.03 1.41 -6.27
C VAL A 80 -16.44 1.82 -4.87
N LEU A 81 -16.15 0.97 -3.89
CA LEU A 81 -16.45 1.21 -2.47
C LEU A 81 -15.64 2.40 -1.93
N GLY A 82 -14.46 2.63 -2.51
CA GLY A 82 -13.74 3.88 -2.37
C GLY A 82 -12.25 3.76 -2.66
N VAL A 83 -11.57 4.89 -2.50
CA VAL A 83 -10.13 5.02 -2.76
C VAL A 83 -9.37 5.29 -1.47
N VAL A 84 -8.24 4.60 -1.30
CA VAL A 84 -7.29 4.78 -0.20
C VAL A 84 -6.00 5.36 -0.75
N GLU A 85 -5.56 6.49 -0.19
CA GLU A 85 -4.24 7.07 -0.49
C GLU A 85 -3.20 6.51 0.49
N ASN A 86 -2.48 5.49 0.06
CA ASN A 86 -1.34 4.91 0.77
C ASN A 86 -0.10 5.80 0.62
N MET A 87 0.88 5.61 1.49
CA MET A 87 2.15 6.36 1.51
C MET A 87 1.96 7.90 1.57
N SER A 88 0.91 8.34 2.24
CA SER A 88 0.50 9.76 2.32
C SER A 88 1.31 10.62 3.30
N GLY A 89 2.28 10.02 3.98
CA GLY A 89 3.15 10.67 4.96
C GLY A 89 4.11 9.66 5.60
N LEU A 90 5.14 10.15 6.28
CA LEU A 90 6.01 9.39 7.16
C LEU A 90 5.79 9.87 8.58
N CYS A 91 5.34 8.98 9.47
CA CYS A 91 5.23 9.25 10.89
C CYS A 91 6.09 8.25 11.66
N GLN A 92 7.01 8.75 12.47
CA GLN A 92 7.83 7.93 13.37
C GLN A 92 8.20 8.73 14.62
N ARG A 93 8.61 8.04 15.69
CA ARG A 93 9.01 8.71 16.92
C ARG A 93 10.25 9.56 16.65
N LEU A 94 10.32 10.70 17.32
CA LEU A 94 11.46 11.62 17.20
C LEU A 94 12.78 10.91 17.53
N THR A 95 12.75 9.97 18.47
CA THR A 95 13.88 9.13 18.87
C THR A 95 14.37 8.15 17.81
N ASP A 96 13.52 7.83 16.82
CA ASP A 96 13.86 6.90 15.74
C ASP A 96 14.52 7.65 14.55
N PHE A 97 14.57 8.98 14.58
CA PHE A 97 15.28 9.76 13.56
C PHE A 97 16.79 9.81 13.80
N ARG A 98 17.53 9.76 12.69
CA ARG A 98 18.94 10.15 12.65
C ARG A 98 19.02 11.68 12.50
N PHE A 99 19.75 12.33 13.40
CA PHE A 99 20.00 13.77 13.33
C PHE A 99 21.41 14.01 12.80
N ALA A 100 21.54 14.83 11.76
CA ALA A 100 22.83 15.17 11.19
C ALA A 100 23.02 16.69 11.11
N LYS A 101 24.25 17.15 11.37
CA LYS A 101 24.67 18.53 11.15
C LYS A 101 25.40 18.61 9.81
N LEU A 102 24.97 19.52 8.94
CA LEU A 102 25.67 19.82 7.70
C LEU A 102 26.94 20.62 8.00
N THR A 103 28.09 20.16 7.52
CA THR A 103 29.35 20.90 7.60
C THR A 103 29.48 21.87 6.44
N GLU A 104 30.39 22.84 6.54
CA GLU A 104 30.69 23.79 5.47
C GLU A 104 31.15 23.11 4.17
N ASN A 105 31.69 21.88 4.28
CA ASN A 105 32.13 21.05 3.15
C ASN A 105 31.00 20.20 2.55
N GLY A 106 29.77 20.30 3.08
CA GLY A 106 28.62 19.50 2.64
C GLY A 106 28.56 18.08 3.24
N GLU A 107 29.49 17.71 4.13
CA GLU A 107 29.45 16.43 4.82
C GLU A 107 28.37 16.42 5.90
N GLN A 108 27.74 15.25 6.10
CA GLN A 108 26.74 15.06 7.13
C GLN A 108 27.37 14.39 8.35
N ASN A 109 27.55 15.14 9.43
CA ASN A 109 28.04 14.60 10.69
C ASN A 109 26.86 14.13 11.55
N ASP A 110 26.88 12.87 12.00
CA ASP A 110 25.85 12.32 12.87
C ASP A 110 25.94 12.93 14.28
N ILE A 111 24.84 13.53 14.73
CA ILE A 111 24.70 14.16 16.03
C ILE A 111 23.57 13.55 16.86
N THR A 112 23.05 12.38 16.47
CA THR A 112 21.86 11.76 17.06
C THR A 112 21.95 11.63 18.58
N GLU A 113 23.03 11.04 19.11
CA GLU A 113 23.20 10.89 20.57
C GLU A 113 23.27 12.23 21.32
N LYS A 114 23.89 13.26 20.72
CA LYS A 114 23.95 14.60 21.32
C LYS A 114 22.58 15.23 21.39
N VAL A 115 21.80 15.10 20.32
CA VAL A 115 20.42 15.62 20.25
C VAL A 115 19.53 14.90 21.25
N LEU A 116 19.59 13.56 21.30
CA LEU A 116 18.81 12.78 22.25
C LEU A 116 19.21 13.03 23.71
N GLY A 117 20.52 13.18 23.98
CA GLY A 117 21.01 13.58 25.30
C GLY A 117 20.46 14.94 25.73
N TYR A 118 20.54 15.93 24.86
CA TYR A 118 20.00 17.26 25.12
C TYR A 118 18.47 17.23 25.36
N MET A 119 17.73 16.46 24.58
CA MET A 119 16.28 16.28 24.77
C MET A 119 15.96 15.65 26.13
N ARG A 120 16.68 14.59 26.54
CA ARG A 120 16.47 13.96 27.85
C ARG A 120 16.67 14.93 29.01
N GLU A 121 17.66 15.81 28.91
CA GLU A 121 18.00 16.77 29.96
C GLU A 121 17.06 17.98 29.99
N ASN A 122 16.67 18.49 28.82
CA ASN A 122 16.03 19.81 28.70
C ASN A 122 14.56 19.75 28.30
N ALA A 123 14.10 18.67 27.67
CA ALA A 123 12.73 18.52 27.15
C ALA A 123 12.34 17.02 27.03
N PRO A 124 12.26 16.27 28.16
CA PRO A 124 12.01 14.83 28.14
C PRO A 124 10.66 14.47 27.49
N GLU A 125 9.67 15.37 27.50
CA GLU A 125 8.39 15.22 26.81
C GLU A 125 8.54 15.03 25.28
N MET A 126 9.65 15.50 24.70
CA MET A 126 9.93 15.33 23.27
C MET A 126 10.26 13.88 22.88
N LEU A 127 10.60 13.02 23.85
CA LEU A 127 10.93 11.62 23.59
C LEU A 127 9.70 10.80 23.15
N ASP A 128 8.50 11.24 23.55
CA ASP A 128 7.23 10.62 23.19
C ASP A 128 6.57 11.28 21.96
N VAL A 129 7.24 12.28 21.35
CA VAL A 129 6.71 12.99 20.19
C VAL A 129 6.90 12.17 18.91
N ILE A 130 5.85 12.15 18.09
CA ILE A 130 5.87 11.61 16.74
C ILE A 130 6.08 12.77 15.76
N ALA A 131 7.12 12.69 14.94
CA ALA A 131 7.28 13.62 13.84
C ALA A 131 6.58 13.04 12.61
N CYS A 132 5.69 13.84 12.01
CA CYS A 132 4.97 13.50 10.79
C CYS A 132 5.38 14.45 9.66
N SER A 133 5.76 13.90 8.52
CA SER A 133 6.08 14.65 7.31
C SER A 133 5.24 14.14 6.14
N ALA A 134 4.82 15.03 5.24
CA ALA A 134 4.26 14.64 3.96
C ALA A 134 5.40 14.16 3.05
N VAL A 135 5.25 12.98 2.44
CA VAL A 135 6.27 12.43 1.53
C VAL A 135 6.18 13.09 0.14
N PHE A 136 4.99 13.53 -0.24
CA PHE A 136 4.70 14.12 -1.55
C PHE A 136 3.89 15.40 -1.38
N ASP A 137 4.08 16.33 -2.32
CA ASP A 137 3.28 17.54 -2.36
C ASP A 137 1.81 17.21 -2.67
N SER A 138 0.92 17.61 -1.77
CA SER A 138 -0.52 17.42 -1.88
C SER A 138 -1.27 18.74 -2.09
N SER A 139 -0.54 19.82 -2.44
CA SER A 139 -1.10 21.15 -2.76
C SER A 139 -2.22 21.11 -3.80
N GLY A 140 -2.19 20.16 -4.73
CA GLY A 140 -3.23 19.91 -5.75
C GLY A 140 -4.39 19.01 -5.31
N GLY A 141 -4.68 18.86 -4.02
CA GLY A 141 -5.84 18.11 -3.51
C GLY A 141 -5.75 16.56 -3.57
N GLY A 142 -4.74 16.02 -4.27
CA GLY A 142 -4.36 14.60 -4.27
C GLY A 142 -5.50 13.64 -4.64
N ALA A 143 -5.54 12.48 -3.99
CA ALA A 143 -6.60 11.50 -4.22
C ALA A 143 -7.98 12.01 -3.78
N THR A 144 -8.06 12.86 -2.75
CA THR A 144 -9.33 13.39 -2.25
C THR A 144 -10.07 14.19 -3.32
N GLN A 145 -9.38 15.12 -3.98
CA GLN A 145 -9.98 15.91 -5.07
C GLN A 145 -10.37 15.02 -6.25
N MET A 146 -9.50 14.08 -6.64
CA MET A 146 -9.78 13.13 -7.72
C MET A 146 -11.05 12.31 -7.43
N CYS A 147 -11.25 11.86 -6.18
CA CYS A 147 -12.45 11.12 -5.79
C CYS A 147 -13.73 11.95 -5.91
N GLN A 148 -13.68 13.22 -5.51
CA GLN A 148 -14.80 14.15 -5.67
C GLN A 148 -15.17 14.35 -7.14
N GLU A 149 -14.17 14.57 -8.01
CA GLU A 149 -14.38 14.73 -9.45
C GLU A 149 -14.96 13.47 -10.11
N MET A 150 -14.52 12.28 -9.66
CA MET A 150 -14.96 11.01 -10.21
C MET A 150 -16.27 10.49 -9.59
N GLY A 151 -16.77 11.16 -8.55
CA GLY A 151 -17.97 10.76 -7.81
C GLY A 151 -17.82 9.42 -7.09
N VAL A 152 -16.66 9.16 -6.48
CA VAL A 152 -16.38 7.95 -5.70
C VAL A 152 -15.99 8.29 -4.26
N PRO A 153 -16.24 7.40 -3.27
CA PRO A 153 -15.86 7.67 -1.89
C PRO A 153 -14.34 7.74 -1.71
N PHE A 154 -13.88 8.69 -0.90
CA PHE A 154 -12.51 8.72 -0.41
C PHE A 154 -12.47 8.14 1.01
N LEU A 155 -11.80 6.99 1.18
CA LEU A 155 -11.80 6.25 2.45
C LEU A 155 -10.75 6.78 3.43
N GLY A 156 -9.72 7.45 2.93
CA GLY A 156 -8.73 8.12 3.75
C GLY A 156 -7.29 7.94 3.30
N LYS A 157 -6.40 8.39 4.17
CA LYS A 157 -4.96 8.44 3.98
C LYS A 157 -4.27 7.45 4.92
N CYS A 158 -3.43 6.58 4.38
CA CYS A 158 -2.57 5.69 5.16
C CYS A 158 -1.13 6.20 5.08
N GLY A 159 -0.56 6.56 6.24
CA GLY A 159 0.84 6.95 6.35
C GLY A 159 1.76 5.74 6.41
N VAL A 160 3.01 5.93 6.03
CA VAL A 160 4.09 4.96 6.25
C VAL A 160 4.62 5.15 7.68
N SER A 161 4.77 4.05 8.40
CA SER A 161 5.58 4.03 9.62
C SER A 161 6.69 2.98 9.49
N ALA A 162 7.87 3.30 10.01
CA ALA A 162 9.01 2.39 9.99
C ALA A 162 8.70 1.02 10.65
N PRO A 163 7.94 0.94 11.77
CA PRO A 163 7.56 -0.35 12.36
C PRO A 163 6.70 -1.22 11.44
N VAL A 164 5.73 -0.62 10.73
CA VAL A 164 4.87 -1.35 9.78
C VAL A 164 5.70 -1.88 8.61
N LEU A 165 6.58 -1.05 8.04
CA LEU A 165 7.48 -1.50 6.97
C LEU A 165 8.40 -2.63 7.42
N LYS A 166 9.00 -2.50 8.59
CA LYS A 166 9.88 -3.53 9.15
C LYS A 166 9.13 -4.85 9.35
N SER A 167 7.93 -4.81 9.92
CA SER A 167 7.11 -6.01 10.10
C SER A 167 6.71 -6.65 8.77
N ILE A 168 6.35 -5.85 7.76
CA ILE A 168 6.05 -6.36 6.40
C ILE A 168 7.28 -7.03 5.80
N ILE A 169 8.46 -6.39 5.87
CA ILE A 169 9.70 -6.94 5.32
C ILE A 169 10.09 -8.24 6.02
N GLU A 170 10.02 -8.30 7.36
CA GLU A 170 10.28 -9.51 8.13
C GLU A 170 9.35 -10.65 7.71
N LYS A 171 8.05 -10.38 7.55
CA LYS A 171 7.09 -11.39 7.07
C LYS A 171 7.34 -11.82 5.63
N LEU A 172 7.73 -10.89 4.74
CA LEU A 172 8.08 -11.22 3.36
C LEU A 172 9.34 -12.07 3.27
N LEU A 173 10.33 -11.83 4.13
CA LEU A 173 11.53 -12.66 4.24
C LEU A 173 11.17 -14.10 4.66
N VAL A 174 10.28 -14.24 5.65
CA VAL A 174 9.73 -15.54 6.04
C VAL A 174 9.01 -16.19 4.85
N MET A 175 8.11 -15.48 4.16
CA MET A 175 7.41 -16.04 2.99
C MET A 175 8.35 -16.48 1.86
N ASN A 176 9.48 -15.78 1.66
CA ASN A 176 10.48 -16.18 0.67
C ASN A 176 11.21 -17.46 1.09
N GLN A 177 11.51 -17.61 2.37
CA GLN A 177 12.10 -18.84 2.93
C GLN A 177 11.16 -20.05 2.74
N TRP A 178 9.86 -19.87 3.00
CA TRP A 178 8.84 -20.89 2.71
C TRP A 178 8.74 -21.23 1.21
N ARG A 179 8.94 -20.25 0.32
CA ARG A 179 8.93 -20.49 -1.13
C ARG A 179 10.12 -21.36 -1.56
N GLU A 180 11.29 -21.13 -0.98
CA GLU A 180 12.49 -21.93 -1.23
C GLU A 180 12.34 -23.36 -0.69
N GLU A 181 11.77 -23.52 0.50
CA GLU A 181 11.48 -24.84 1.09
C GLU A 181 10.45 -25.63 0.27
N LEU A 182 9.38 -24.99 -0.20
CA LEU A 182 8.38 -25.64 -1.07
C LEU A 182 8.96 -26.10 -2.41
N GLN A 183 9.93 -25.37 -2.97
CA GLN A 183 10.63 -25.81 -4.19
C GLN A 183 11.47 -27.07 -3.96
N GLN A 184 12.07 -27.23 -2.77
CA GLN A 184 12.85 -28.42 -2.41
C GLN A 184 12.00 -29.66 -2.13
N VAL A 185 10.74 -29.49 -1.73
CA VAL A 185 9.81 -30.60 -1.46
C VAL A 185 9.11 -31.11 -2.73
N THR A 186 9.15 -30.33 -3.81
CA THR A 186 8.53 -30.68 -5.11
C THR A 186 9.51 -31.27 -6.14
N GLU A 187 10.77 -31.52 -5.77
CA GLU A 187 11.74 -32.34 -6.54
C GLU A 187 11.84 -33.75 -5.95
#